data_AF-A0A9D6W8C4-F1
#
_entry.id   AF-A0A9D6W8C4-F1
#
_cell.length_a   1.000
_cell.length_b   1.000
_cell.length_c   1.000
_cell.angle_alpha   90.00
_cell.angle_beta   90.00
_cell.angle_gamma   90.00
#
_symmetry.space_group_name_H-M   'P 1'
#
loop_
_entity.id
_entity.type
_entity.pdbx_description
1 polymer ?
#
loop_
_entity_poly.entity_id
_entity_poly.type
_entity_poly.pdbx_seq_one_letter_code
_entity_poly.pdbx_strand_id
1 'polypeptide(L)'
;MLGTGDYGGADPTAGATLEGLAAGAVTLGSNAYGHGYPFTPAVGDFPGTDQIYVGSVQTGGSDGYSASPRLNGPQVVSLDYAALHGVGTKITSLTLGIAADDFQYPAYVLAPFVATVNGVQNAALTQILNQVNLGGPQELFLTVGIDTAQLSPNDVLTLSINATGDGGDGWAVDFFTVGVTTAPVPLPAAVWLFGSALAGLGALRRRV
;
A
#
# COMPACT_ATOMS: atom_id res chain seq x y z
N MET A 1 -5.09 13.59 -7.20
CA MET A 1 -5.60 14.58 -6.22
C MET A 1 -6.20 13.75 -5.12
N LEU A 2 -5.63 13.81 -3.92
CA LEU A 2 -6.14 13.09 -2.74
C LEU A 2 -7.54 13.61 -2.45
N GLY A 3 -8.51 12.70 -2.49
CA GLY A 3 -9.90 12.96 -2.87
C GLY A 3 -10.79 13.61 -1.82
N THR A 4 -10.25 14.15 -0.74
CA THR A 4 -11.05 14.81 0.30
C THR A 4 -10.42 16.17 0.57
N GLY A 5 -11.12 17.24 0.21
CA GLY A 5 -10.71 18.62 0.51
C GLY A 5 -10.75 18.95 2.01
N ASP A 6 -10.62 17.93 2.87
CA ASP A 6 -11.11 17.90 4.24
C ASP A 6 -9.98 17.95 5.28
N TYR A 7 -8.72 17.82 4.87
CA TYR A 7 -7.57 17.83 5.79
C TYR A 7 -6.99 19.24 6.07
N GLY A 8 -7.82 20.28 6.01
CA GLY A 8 -7.42 21.65 6.39
C GLY A 8 -6.28 22.25 5.57
N GLY A 9 -5.97 21.69 4.39
CA GLY A 9 -4.90 22.14 3.49
C GLY A 9 -3.50 21.58 3.81
N ALA A 10 -3.37 20.67 4.77
CA ALA A 10 -2.13 19.91 4.96
C ALA A 10 -2.07 18.75 3.96
N ASP A 11 -0.90 18.54 3.36
CA ASP A 11 -0.63 17.34 2.55
C ASP A 11 -0.31 16.17 3.51
N PRO A 12 -1.19 15.16 3.63
CA PRO A 12 -0.96 14.05 4.56
C PRO A 12 0.30 13.26 4.21
N THR A 13 0.74 13.29 2.95
CA THR A 13 1.95 12.58 2.50
C THR A 13 3.24 13.29 2.92
N ALA A 14 3.16 14.55 3.36
CA ALA A 14 4.34 15.35 3.70
C ALA A 14 5.15 14.72 4.84
N GLY A 15 6.40 14.36 4.55
CA GLY A 15 7.33 13.72 5.49
C GLY A 15 7.53 12.22 5.24
N ALA A 16 6.65 11.58 4.49
CA ALA A 16 6.79 10.18 4.11
C ALA A 16 7.67 10.01 2.86
N THR A 17 8.42 8.91 2.81
CA THR A 17 9.16 8.46 1.63
C THR A 17 8.19 7.72 0.70
N LEU A 18 7.87 8.31 -0.44
CA LEU A 18 6.89 7.74 -1.39
C LEU A 18 7.48 6.69 -2.35
N GLU A 19 8.80 6.66 -2.53
CA GLU A 19 9.51 5.75 -3.43
C GLU A 19 10.85 5.33 -2.84
N GLY A 20 11.36 4.16 -3.23
CA GLY A 20 12.72 3.72 -2.86
C GLY A 20 12.86 3.16 -1.45
N LEU A 21 11.77 2.99 -0.71
CA LEU A 21 11.81 2.48 0.65
C LEU A 21 12.24 1.01 0.68
N ALA A 22 13.25 0.69 1.50
CA ALA A 22 13.74 -0.68 1.66
C ALA A 22 12.67 -1.60 2.25
N ALA A 23 12.69 -2.89 1.90
CA ALA A 23 11.73 -3.87 2.39
C ALA A 23 11.64 -3.87 3.93
N GLY A 24 10.42 -3.72 4.46
CA GLY A 24 10.15 -3.66 5.90
C GLY A 24 10.48 -2.33 6.57
N ALA A 25 11.08 -1.35 5.88
CA ALA A 25 11.21 -0.01 6.42
C ALA A 25 9.86 0.71 6.37
N VAL A 26 9.61 1.56 7.37
CA VAL A 26 8.37 2.35 7.51
C VAL A 26 8.75 3.82 7.66
N THR A 27 7.99 4.70 7.03
CA THR A 27 8.05 6.15 7.29
C THR A 27 6.65 6.69 7.49
N LEU A 28 6.56 7.82 8.19
CA LEU A 28 5.30 8.45 8.54
C LEU A 28 5.24 9.84 7.89
N GLY A 29 4.08 10.16 7.34
CA GLY A 29 3.72 11.49 6.92
C GLY A 29 3.28 12.36 8.11
N SER A 30 2.79 13.54 7.78
CA SER A 30 2.22 14.46 8.76
C SER A 30 0.81 14.03 9.10
N ASN A 31 0.43 14.14 10.37
CA ASN A 31 -0.95 13.91 10.75
C ASN A 31 -1.85 14.94 10.07
N ALA A 32 -2.96 14.47 9.52
CA ALA A 32 -4.05 15.28 9.03
C ALA A 32 -5.22 15.19 10.02
N TYR A 33 -5.97 16.28 10.16
CA TYR A 33 -7.02 16.42 11.17
C TYR A 33 -8.29 17.00 10.56
N GLY A 34 -9.43 16.67 11.17
CA GLY A 34 -10.67 17.43 10.97
C GLY A 34 -11.51 17.02 9.76
N HIS A 35 -11.46 15.76 9.37
CA HIS A 35 -12.39 15.19 8.40
C HIS A 35 -13.71 14.74 9.08
N GLY A 36 -14.79 14.70 8.30
CA GLY A 36 -16.11 14.27 8.77
C GLY A 36 -16.34 12.76 8.56
N TYR A 37 -17.09 12.12 9.47
CA TYR A 37 -17.53 10.73 9.35
C TYR A 37 -19.06 10.63 9.54
N PRO A 38 -19.75 9.61 8.97
CA PRO A 38 -19.21 8.47 8.22
C PRO A 38 -18.82 8.82 6.78
N PHE A 39 -17.88 8.06 6.22
CA PHE A 39 -17.50 8.14 4.81
C PHE A 39 -18.44 7.33 3.94
N THR A 40 -18.58 7.74 2.68
CA THR A 40 -19.24 6.96 1.65
C THR A 40 -18.37 7.02 0.42
N PRO A 41 -17.93 5.87 -0.13
CA PRO A 41 -17.12 5.86 -1.33
C PRO A 41 -17.84 6.59 -2.47
N ALA A 42 -17.16 7.58 -3.03
CA ALA A 42 -17.60 8.33 -4.18
C ALA A 42 -17.23 7.62 -5.50
N VAL A 43 -17.86 8.07 -6.59
CA VAL A 43 -17.51 7.58 -7.92
C VAL A 43 -16.10 8.03 -8.26
N GLY A 44 -15.20 7.07 -8.45
CA GLY A 44 -13.80 7.31 -8.78
C GLY A 44 -12.83 7.02 -7.63
N ASP A 45 -13.34 6.80 -6.42
CA ASP A 45 -12.54 6.34 -5.29
C ASP A 45 -12.00 4.94 -5.57
N PHE A 46 -10.87 4.64 -4.95
CA PHE A 46 -10.26 3.33 -5.14
C PHE A 46 -11.11 2.27 -4.45
N PRO A 47 -11.42 1.12 -5.10
CA PRO A 47 -12.22 0.09 -4.46
C PRO A 47 -11.65 -0.32 -3.10
N GLY A 48 -12.45 -0.15 -2.06
CA GLY A 48 -12.10 -0.45 -0.68
C GLY A 48 -11.52 0.73 0.12
N THR A 49 -11.47 1.95 -0.43
CA THR A 49 -11.18 3.17 0.35
C THR A 49 -12.46 3.88 0.79
N ASP A 50 -12.31 4.91 1.64
CA ASP A 50 -13.40 5.83 2.04
C ASP A 50 -14.60 5.08 2.64
N GLN A 51 -14.30 4.04 3.41
CA GLN A 51 -15.29 3.17 4.02
C GLN A 51 -14.80 2.66 5.38
N ILE A 52 -15.72 2.60 6.34
CA ILE A 52 -15.43 2.12 7.69
C ILE A 52 -15.44 0.59 7.70
N TYR A 53 -14.33 0.01 8.13
CA TYR A 53 -14.13 -1.40 8.36
C TYR A 53 -14.14 -1.71 9.86
N VAL A 54 -14.57 -2.92 10.18
CA VAL A 54 -14.45 -3.49 11.51
C VAL A 54 -13.79 -4.86 11.44
N GLY A 55 -13.38 -5.41 12.59
CA GLY A 55 -12.81 -6.75 12.64
C GLY A 55 -13.75 -7.82 12.07
N SER A 56 -13.18 -8.84 11.43
CA SER A 56 -13.95 -9.91 10.78
C SER A 56 -14.90 -10.69 11.70
N VAL A 57 -14.66 -10.62 13.02
CA VAL A 57 -15.42 -11.30 14.07
C VAL A 57 -16.12 -10.32 15.02
N GLN A 58 -16.23 -9.04 14.65
CA GLN A 58 -16.74 -8.02 15.56
C GLN A 58 -18.25 -8.17 15.79
N THR A 59 -18.61 -8.41 17.06
CA THR A 59 -19.96 -8.47 17.61
C THR A 59 -20.14 -7.57 18.85
N GLY A 60 -19.04 -7.16 19.48
CA GLY A 60 -18.99 -6.32 20.67
C GLY A 60 -19.28 -4.83 20.43
N GLY A 61 -19.20 -4.06 21.51
CA GLY A 61 -19.50 -2.62 21.50
C GLY A 61 -18.50 -1.78 20.70
N SER A 62 -19.01 -0.63 20.26
CA SER A 62 -18.31 0.46 19.56
C SER A 62 -18.80 1.80 20.11
N ASP A 63 -17.96 2.83 20.07
CA ASP A 63 -18.21 4.19 20.55
C ASP A 63 -19.17 5.00 19.66
N GLY A 64 -19.41 4.53 18.44
CA GLY A 64 -20.27 5.17 17.46
C GLY A 64 -19.63 5.40 16.09
N TYR A 65 -18.29 5.33 15.98
CA TYR A 65 -17.61 5.51 14.69
C TYR A 65 -18.11 4.49 13.65
N SER A 66 -18.16 3.22 14.04
CA SER A 66 -18.75 2.14 13.25
C SER A 66 -20.26 1.94 13.45
N ALA A 67 -21.04 2.97 13.81
CA ALA A 67 -22.48 2.81 14.04
C ALA A 67 -23.30 2.53 12.76
N SER A 68 -22.96 3.17 11.61
CA SER A 68 -23.53 2.85 10.28
C SER A 68 -23.01 3.81 9.19
N PRO A 69 -22.78 3.40 7.92
CA PRO A 69 -22.59 2.04 7.41
C PRO A 69 -21.12 1.55 7.53
N ARG A 70 -20.93 0.25 7.77
CA ARG A 70 -19.61 -0.40 7.93
C ARG A 70 -19.52 -1.74 7.20
N LEU A 71 -18.31 -2.22 6.95
CA LEU A 71 -18.05 -3.58 6.46
C LEU A 71 -17.26 -4.41 7.48
N ASN A 72 -17.61 -5.68 7.59
CA ASN A 72 -16.77 -6.63 8.31
C ASN A 72 -15.54 -6.95 7.46
N GLY A 73 -14.38 -6.89 8.10
CA GLY A 73 -13.12 -7.23 7.47
C GLY A 73 -12.97 -8.71 7.12
N PRO A 74 -11.84 -9.08 6.51
CA PRO A 74 -10.73 -8.19 6.13
C PRO A 74 -11.12 -7.15 5.08
N GLN A 75 -10.56 -5.95 5.16
CA GLN A 75 -10.46 -5.10 3.96
C GLN A 75 -9.50 -5.79 3.01
N VAL A 76 -9.85 -5.82 1.72
CA VAL A 76 -8.99 -6.34 0.67
C VAL A 76 -8.94 -5.33 -0.46
N VAL A 77 -7.75 -4.88 -0.81
CA VAL A 77 -7.49 -3.88 -1.85
C VAL A 77 -6.50 -4.43 -2.85
N SER A 78 -6.78 -4.28 -4.13
CA SER A 78 -5.91 -4.73 -5.23
C SER A 78 -5.37 -3.52 -5.98
N LEU A 79 -4.06 -3.31 -5.94
CA LEU A 79 -3.36 -2.18 -6.56
C LEU A 79 -2.62 -2.67 -7.82
N ASP A 80 -3.05 -2.21 -8.99
CA ASP A 80 -2.34 -2.43 -10.25
C ASP A 80 -1.23 -1.36 -10.40
N TYR A 81 0.01 -1.83 -10.50
CA TYR A 81 1.19 -0.97 -10.67
C TYR A 81 1.92 -1.22 -12.00
N ALA A 82 1.30 -1.90 -12.97
CA ALA A 82 1.91 -2.22 -14.25
C ALA A 82 2.39 -0.97 -15.00
N ALA A 83 1.62 0.12 -14.90
CA ALA A 83 1.95 1.40 -15.54
C ALA A 83 3.15 2.14 -14.90
N LEU A 84 3.61 1.71 -13.73
CA LEU A 84 4.71 2.36 -12.99
C LEU A 84 6.11 1.85 -13.39
N HIS A 85 6.19 0.84 -14.26
CA HIS A 85 7.47 0.36 -14.79
C HIS A 85 7.40 0.09 -16.28
N GLY A 86 8.57 0.17 -16.92
CA GLY A 86 8.70 0.02 -18.37
C GLY A 86 9.15 -1.37 -18.78
N VAL A 87 8.87 -1.72 -20.04
CA VAL A 87 9.42 -2.94 -20.66
C VAL A 87 10.94 -2.94 -20.55
N GLY A 88 11.52 -4.09 -20.17
CA GLY A 88 12.97 -4.25 -20.02
C GLY A 88 13.54 -3.66 -18.73
N THR A 89 12.68 -3.27 -17.79
CA THR A 89 13.08 -2.90 -16.44
C THR A 89 12.66 -3.97 -15.42
N LYS A 90 13.34 -4.01 -14.29
CA LYS A 90 12.95 -4.78 -13.11
C LYS A 90 12.69 -3.82 -11.97
N ILE A 91 11.68 -4.13 -11.16
CA ILE A 91 11.41 -3.41 -9.92
C ILE A 91 12.54 -3.70 -8.92
N THR A 92 13.12 -2.65 -8.36
CA THR A 92 14.15 -2.73 -7.30
C THR A 92 13.61 -2.39 -5.92
N SER A 93 12.52 -1.64 -5.85
CA SER A 93 11.74 -1.44 -4.64
C SER A 93 10.29 -1.13 -4.99
N LEU A 94 9.37 -1.51 -4.11
CA LEU A 94 8.00 -1.02 -4.12
C LEU A 94 7.69 -0.42 -2.76
N THR A 95 7.13 0.79 -2.75
CA THR A 95 6.74 1.53 -1.56
C THR A 95 5.22 1.68 -1.57
N LEU A 96 4.55 1.10 -0.59
CA LEU A 96 3.11 1.19 -0.39
C LEU A 96 2.81 2.29 0.61
N GLY A 97 2.06 3.31 0.21
CA GLY A 97 1.51 4.35 1.06
C GLY A 97 0.06 4.09 1.41
N ILE A 98 -0.33 4.39 2.65
CA ILE A 98 -1.65 4.15 3.24
C ILE A 98 -2.00 5.39 4.07
N ALA A 99 -3.12 6.03 3.75
CA ALA A 99 -3.74 7.02 4.62
C ALA A 99 -4.62 6.28 5.64
N ALA A 100 -4.07 6.05 6.82
CA ALA A 100 -4.70 5.27 7.87
C ALA A 100 -5.56 6.19 8.75
N ASP A 101 -6.84 5.86 8.89
CA ASP A 101 -7.77 6.59 9.73
C ASP A 101 -8.39 5.67 10.80
N ASP A 102 -8.48 6.21 12.00
CA ASP A 102 -9.06 5.59 13.19
C ASP A 102 -8.48 4.21 13.57
N PHE A 103 -7.22 3.96 13.20
CA PHE A 103 -6.45 2.87 13.78
C PHE A 103 -6.12 3.19 15.25
N GLN A 104 -6.80 2.51 16.17
CA GLN A 104 -6.80 2.84 17.60
C GLN A 104 -6.45 1.66 18.53
N TYR A 105 -5.46 0.84 18.17
CA TYR A 105 -5.00 -0.25 19.04
C TYR A 105 -3.90 0.24 20.02
N PRO A 106 -3.91 -0.18 21.31
CA PRO A 106 -4.86 -1.07 21.99
C PRO A 106 -6.00 -0.36 22.72
N ALA A 107 -6.13 0.97 22.58
CA ALA A 107 -6.98 1.78 23.45
C ALA A 107 -8.48 1.58 23.23
N TYR A 108 -8.89 1.54 21.97
CA TYR A 108 -10.30 1.50 21.57
C TYR A 108 -10.60 0.31 20.66
N VAL A 109 -9.62 -0.18 19.89
CA VAL A 109 -9.69 -1.49 19.23
C VAL A 109 -9.13 -2.55 20.16
N LEU A 110 -10.00 -3.46 20.65
CA LEU A 110 -9.63 -4.52 21.60
C LEU A 110 -8.84 -5.68 20.99
N ALA A 111 -8.47 -5.57 19.71
CA ALA A 111 -7.82 -6.63 18.97
C ALA A 111 -6.73 -6.10 18.02
N PRO A 112 -5.62 -6.83 17.88
CA PRO A 112 -4.55 -6.38 17.02
C PRO A 112 -4.94 -6.46 15.54
N PHE A 113 -4.36 -5.58 14.76
CA PHE A 113 -4.39 -5.63 13.30
C PHE A 113 -3.43 -6.69 12.76
N VAL A 114 -3.79 -7.30 11.64
CA VAL A 114 -2.89 -8.13 10.83
C VAL A 114 -2.98 -7.63 9.39
N ALA A 115 -1.82 -7.32 8.81
CA ALA A 115 -1.72 -6.91 7.43
C ALA A 115 -0.97 -7.96 6.60
N THR A 116 -1.50 -8.29 5.42
CA THR A 116 -0.87 -9.20 4.46
C THR A 116 -0.73 -8.54 3.09
N VAL A 117 0.34 -8.89 2.40
CA VAL A 117 0.61 -8.51 1.02
C VAL A 117 0.72 -9.79 0.20
N ASN A 118 -0.12 -9.91 -0.81
CA ASN A 118 -0.26 -11.12 -1.63
C ASN A 118 -0.44 -12.40 -0.78
N GLY A 119 -1.18 -12.28 0.32
CA GLY A 119 -1.45 -13.37 1.26
C GLY A 119 -0.31 -13.68 2.24
N VAL A 120 0.83 -13.00 2.16
CA VAL A 120 1.96 -13.15 3.10
C VAL A 120 1.90 -12.02 4.13
N GLN A 121 2.01 -12.36 5.42
CA GLN A 121 1.99 -11.35 6.47
C GLN A 121 3.14 -10.35 6.31
N ASN A 122 2.80 -9.06 6.30
CA ASN A 122 3.77 -7.98 6.33
C ASN A 122 3.99 -7.55 7.79
N ALA A 123 5.10 -7.99 8.38
CA ALA A 123 5.39 -7.76 9.80
C ALA A 123 5.54 -6.26 10.14
N ALA A 124 6.18 -5.49 9.27
CA ALA A 124 6.40 -4.06 9.49
C ALA A 124 5.08 -3.27 9.46
N LEU A 125 4.24 -3.52 8.47
CA LEU A 125 2.92 -2.91 8.36
C LEU A 125 2.01 -3.34 9.53
N THR A 126 2.01 -4.64 9.85
CA THR A 126 1.29 -5.15 11.02
C THR A 126 1.74 -4.44 12.29
N GLN A 127 3.05 -4.28 12.50
CA GLN A 127 3.59 -3.63 13.69
C GLN A 127 3.15 -2.17 13.78
N ILE A 128 3.29 -1.37 12.72
CA ILE A 128 2.95 0.05 12.79
C ILE A 128 1.45 0.28 13.00
N LEU A 129 0.57 -0.50 12.34
CA LEU A 129 -0.88 -0.40 12.56
C LEU A 129 -1.29 -0.74 14.00
N ASN A 130 -0.49 -1.53 14.71
CA ASN A 130 -0.69 -1.85 16.13
C ASN A 130 0.05 -0.90 17.09
N GLN A 131 0.73 0.13 16.58
CA GLN A 131 1.41 1.15 17.39
C GLN A 131 0.73 2.52 17.29
N VAL A 132 -0.11 2.72 16.29
CA VAL A 132 -0.85 3.97 16.10
C VAL A 132 -2.13 3.94 16.94
N ASN A 133 -2.43 5.08 17.55
CA ASN A 133 -3.64 5.29 18.33
C ASN A 133 -4.22 6.65 17.96
N LEU A 134 -5.07 6.69 16.94
CA LEU A 134 -5.45 7.92 16.26
C LEU A 134 -6.56 8.74 16.96
N GLY A 135 -7.28 8.22 17.95
CA GLY A 135 -8.19 8.96 18.84
C GLY A 135 -9.37 9.72 18.20
N GLY A 136 -9.42 9.82 16.87
CA GLY A 136 -10.44 10.45 16.02
C GLY A 136 -10.56 11.98 16.15
N PRO A 137 -10.92 12.72 15.07
CA PRO A 137 -10.84 12.41 13.64
C PRO A 137 -9.44 12.79 13.10
N GLN A 138 -8.55 11.81 13.08
CA GLN A 138 -7.15 11.99 12.69
C GLN A 138 -6.76 10.91 11.67
N GLU A 139 -6.19 11.38 10.57
CA GLU A 139 -5.54 10.53 9.58
C GLU A 139 -4.03 10.57 9.80
N LEU A 140 -3.38 9.42 9.66
CA LEU A 140 -1.93 9.30 9.56
C LEU A 140 -1.57 8.60 8.25
N PHE A 141 -0.89 9.32 7.37
CA PHE A 141 -0.25 8.68 6.22
C PHE A 141 1.00 7.92 6.66
N LEU A 142 1.12 6.66 6.25
CA LEU A 142 2.30 5.84 6.47
C LEU A 142 2.72 5.16 5.17
N THR A 143 4.01 4.90 5.04
CA THR A 143 4.55 4.14 3.91
C THR A 143 5.34 2.95 4.41
N VAL A 144 5.25 1.82 3.72
CA VAL A 144 6.04 0.61 3.98
C VAL A 144 6.73 0.12 2.71
N GLY A 145 8.00 -0.26 2.83
CA GLY A 145 8.71 -0.94 1.75
C GLY A 145 8.26 -2.39 1.64
N ILE A 146 7.81 -2.79 0.45
CA ILE A 146 7.39 -4.15 0.15
C ILE A 146 8.59 -4.94 -0.36
N ASP A 147 8.73 -6.18 0.14
CA ASP A 147 9.73 -7.09 -0.39
C ASP A 147 9.40 -7.44 -1.83
N THR A 148 10.30 -7.10 -2.75
CA THR A 148 10.13 -7.38 -4.18
C THR A 148 9.96 -8.88 -4.49
N ALA A 149 10.43 -9.77 -3.60
CA ALA A 149 10.21 -11.20 -3.74
C ALA A 149 8.74 -11.62 -3.54
N GLN A 150 7.91 -10.77 -2.93
CA GLN A 150 6.47 -11.00 -2.74
C GLN A 150 5.63 -10.47 -3.92
N LEU A 151 6.24 -9.76 -4.87
CA LEU A 151 5.52 -9.17 -6.00
C LEU A 151 5.06 -10.24 -6.98
N SER A 152 3.80 -10.13 -7.38
CA SER A 152 3.20 -11.03 -8.36
C SER A 152 3.61 -10.65 -9.78
N PRO A 153 3.83 -11.60 -10.70
CA PRO A 153 4.17 -11.32 -12.10
C PRO A 153 3.10 -10.58 -12.91
N ASN A 154 1.88 -10.44 -12.39
CA ASN A 154 0.80 -9.72 -13.05
C ASN A 154 0.75 -8.23 -12.67
N ASP A 155 1.75 -7.74 -11.94
CA ASP A 155 1.83 -6.35 -11.47
C ASP A 155 0.64 -5.88 -10.62
N VAL A 156 -0.02 -6.83 -9.94
CA VAL A 156 -1.07 -6.54 -8.97
C VAL A 156 -0.57 -6.88 -7.56
N LEU A 157 -0.71 -5.92 -6.65
CA LEU A 157 -0.49 -6.10 -5.22
C LEU A 157 -1.84 -6.21 -4.52
N THR A 158 -2.11 -7.32 -3.84
CA THR A 158 -3.27 -7.47 -2.98
C THR A 158 -2.86 -7.19 -1.54
N LEU A 159 -3.35 -6.08 -0.98
CA LEU A 159 -3.26 -5.77 0.43
C LEU A 159 -4.51 -6.30 1.14
N SER A 160 -4.32 -6.93 2.29
CA SER A 160 -5.42 -7.22 3.20
C SER A 160 -5.09 -6.78 4.61
N ILE A 161 -6.02 -6.09 5.26
CA ILE A 161 -5.91 -5.64 6.66
C ILE A 161 -7.14 -6.14 7.42
N ASN A 162 -6.92 -6.73 8.60
CA ASN A 162 -7.99 -7.20 9.47
C ASN A 162 -7.67 -6.91 10.94
N ALA A 163 -8.66 -6.50 11.72
CA ALA A 163 -8.59 -6.57 13.17
C ALA A 163 -9.06 -7.95 13.64
N THR A 164 -8.24 -8.69 14.40
CA THR A 164 -8.45 -10.14 14.60
C THR A 164 -9.38 -10.52 15.75
N GLY A 165 -10.05 -9.58 16.40
CA GLY A 165 -10.82 -9.85 17.60
C GLY A 165 -12.10 -9.04 17.68
N ASP A 166 -12.70 -9.08 18.85
CA ASP A 166 -14.07 -8.63 19.07
C ASP A 166 -14.12 -7.25 19.76
N GLY A 167 -15.04 -6.39 19.33
CA GLY A 167 -15.15 -4.99 19.73
C GLY A 167 -14.31 -4.00 18.91
N GLY A 168 -14.50 -2.71 19.17
CA GLY A 168 -13.71 -1.61 18.61
C GLY A 168 -14.47 -0.67 17.69
N ASP A 169 -13.92 0.52 17.52
CA ASP A 169 -14.65 1.64 16.94
C ASP A 169 -14.71 1.59 15.43
N GLY A 170 -13.85 0.79 14.82
CA GLY A 170 -13.69 0.68 13.38
C GLY A 170 -12.38 1.32 12.96
N TRP A 171 -12.14 1.34 11.66
CA TRP A 171 -10.97 1.95 11.05
C TRP A 171 -11.26 2.13 9.57
N ALA A 172 -10.55 3.03 8.91
CA ALA A 172 -10.70 3.28 7.49
C ALA A 172 -9.34 3.44 6.82
N VAL A 173 -9.34 3.28 5.50
CA VAL A 173 -8.25 3.77 4.67
C VAL A 173 -8.85 4.73 3.66
N ASP A 174 -8.38 5.96 3.67
CA ASP A 174 -8.94 7.03 2.83
C ASP A 174 -8.33 6.96 1.44
N PHE A 175 -7.03 6.68 1.34
CA PHE A 175 -6.39 6.42 0.06
C PHE A 175 -5.12 5.59 0.16
N PHE A 176 -4.67 5.11 -1.00
CA PHE A 176 -3.41 4.42 -1.18
C PHE A 176 -2.52 5.15 -2.19
N THR A 177 -1.22 4.98 -2.05
CA THR A 177 -0.24 5.32 -3.10
C THR A 177 0.71 4.15 -3.32
N VAL A 178 1.21 4.01 -4.54
CA VAL A 178 2.27 3.05 -4.86
C VAL A 178 3.39 3.79 -5.56
N GLY A 179 4.61 3.64 -5.04
CA GLY A 179 5.84 4.14 -5.65
C GLY A 179 6.76 2.98 -6.02
N VAL A 180 7.37 3.04 -7.20
CA VAL A 180 8.23 1.97 -7.74
C VAL A 180 9.57 2.56 -8.15
N THR A 181 10.66 1.94 -7.72
CA THR A 181 11.99 2.19 -8.34
C THR A 181 12.34 1.03 -9.25
N THR A 182 13.03 1.33 -10.35
CA THR A 182 13.40 0.31 -11.33
C THR A 182 14.88 0.36 -11.68
N ALA A 183 15.37 -0.76 -12.21
CA ALA A 183 16.67 -0.84 -12.86
C ALA A 183 16.53 -1.57 -14.21
N PRO A 184 17.41 -1.32 -15.19
CA PRO A 184 17.44 -2.09 -16.42
C PRO A 184 17.63 -3.59 -16.14
N VAL A 185 16.90 -4.44 -16.86
CA VAL A 185 17.17 -5.88 -16.88
C VAL A 185 18.48 -6.07 -17.67
N PRO A 186 19.51 -6.72 -17.09
CA PRO A 186 20.74 -6.98 -17.83
C PRO A 186 20.44 -7.78 -19.10
N LEU A 187 20.90 -7.28 -20.25
CA LEU A 187 20.83 -8.05 -21.49
C LEU A 187 21.61 -9.36 -21.28
N PRO A 188 21.01 -10.53 -21.62
CA PRO A 188 21.74 -11.79 -21.54
C PRO A 188 23.05 -11.68 -22.31
N ALA A 189 24.16 -12.18 -21.74
CA ALA A 189 25.46 -12.21 -22.43
C ALA A 189 25.37 -12.89 -23.81
N ALA A 190 24.40 -13.80 -23.99
CA ALA A 190 24.06 -14.41 -25.27
C ALA A 190 23.73 -13.39 -26.37
N VAL A 191 23.06 -12.27 -26.07
CA VAL A 191 22.74 -11.23 -27.07
C VAL A 191 24.01 -10.56 -27.59
N TRP A 192 24.98 -10.32 -26.70
CA TRP A 192 26.30 -9.81 -27.08
C TRP A 192 27.12 -10.83 -27.89
N LEU A 193 27.04 -12.12 -27.52
CA LEU A 193 27.66 -13.22 -28.25
C LEU A 193 27.06 -13.39 -29.66
N PHE A 194 25.74 -13.33 -29.80
CA PHE A 194 25.07 -13.38 -31.11
C PHE A 194 25.40 -12.15 -31.96
N GLY A 195 25.37 -10.95 -31.38
CA GLY A 195 25.73 -9.72 -32.09
C GLY A 195 27.18 -9.73 -32.60
N SER A 196 28.12 -10.18 -31.76
CA SER A 196 29.53 -10.30 -32.14
C SER A 196 29.79 -11.41 -33.16
N ALA A 197 29.11 -12.56 -33.05
CA ALA A 197 29.19 -13.63 -34.05
C ALA A 197 28.68 -13.19 -35.43
N LEU A 198 27.54 -12.47 -35.49
CA LEU A 198 27.00 -11.92 -36.73
C LEU A 198 27.93 -10.86 -37.35
N ALA A 199 28.51 -9.97 -36.53
CA ALA A 199 29.51 -9.01 -37.00
C ALA A 199 30.77 -9.70 -37.56
N GLY A 200 31.23 -10.77 -36.89
CA GLY A 200 32.34 -11.60 -37.36
C GLY A 200 32.06 -12.25 -38.73
N LEU A 201 30.87 -12.82 -38.92
CA LEU A 201 30.44 -13.41 -40.20
C LEU A 201 30.35 -12.36 -41.32
N GLY A 202 29.86 -11.15 -41.02
CA GLY A 202 29.82 -10.04 -41.97
C GLY A 202 31.21 -9.57 -42.42
N ALA A 203 32.19 -9.55 -41.49
CA ALA A 203 33.57 -9.19 -41.80
C ALA A 203 34.26 -10.26 -42.68
N LEU A 204 33.96 -11.55 -42.47
CA LEU A 204 34.48 -12.64 -43.29
C LEU A 204 33.95 -12.60 -44.73
N ARG A 205 32.67 -12.22 -44.92
CA ARG A 205 32.05 -12.14 -46.25
C ARG A 205 32.62 -11.04 -47.15
N ARG A 206 33.25 -10.00 -46.60
CA ARG A 206 33.87 -8.90 -47.38
C ARG A 206 35.26 -9.24 -47.93
N ARG A 207 35.84 -10.38 -47.59
CA ARG A 207 37.21 -10.78 -47.98
C ARG A 207 37.27 -11.87 -49.05
N VAL A 208 36.13 -12.23 -49.65
CA VAL A 208 36.02 -13.16 -50.79
C VAL A 208 35.44 -12.40 -51.97
#